data_AF-A0A7Z9IUE8-F1
#
_entry.id   AF-A0A7Z9IUE8-F1
#
_cell.length_a   1.000
_cell.length_b   1.000
_cell.length_c   1.000
_cell.angle_alpha   90.00
_cell.angle_beta   90.00
_cell.angle_gamma   90.00
#
_symmetry.space_group_name_H-M   'P 1'
#
loop_
_entity.id
_entity.type
_entity.pdbx_description
1 polymer ?
#
loop_
_entity_poly.entity_id
_entity_poly.type
_entity_poly.pdbx_seq_one_letter_code
_entity_poly.pdbx_strand_id
1 'polypeptide(L)'
;MFKSAHAKNPNWETAVQSCVKQISGGKPDNFGFLYITEPLSSHLEQVLDAFRQLTGIEHWVGSVGMGICTNNQSNGGEYFDEP
;
A
#
# COMPACT_ATOMS: atom_id res chain seq x y z
N MET A 1 14.57 -9.64 -1.88
CA MET A 1 13.84 -9.26 -0.65
C MET A 1 12.66 -8.42 -1.08
N PHE A 2 11.47 -8.59 -0.49
CA PHE A 2 10.31 -7.76 -0.82
C PHE A 2 10.58 -6.31 -0.45
N LYS A 3 10.21 -5.38 -1.35
CA LYS A 3 10.13 -3.96 -0.99
C LYS A 3 8.80 -3.74 -0.26
N SER A 4 8.81 -2.88 0.74
CA SER A 4 7.61 -2.52 1.48
C SER A 4 7.51 -1.01 1.61
N ALA A 5 6.27 -0.52 1.64
CA ALA A 5 5.93 0.86 1.87
C ALA A 5 4.69 0.93 2.75
N HIS A 6 4.56 2.07 3.42
CA HIS A 6 3.35 2.41 4.15
C HIS A 6 3.16 3.93 4.15
N ALA A 7 1.91 4.36 4.27
CA ALA A 7 1.52 5.75 4.32
C ALA A 7 0.23 5.90 5.13
N LYS A 8 0.01 7.11 5.64
CA LYS A 8 -1.19 7.55 6.32
C LYS A 8 -1.65 8.84 5.67
N ASN A 9 -2.80 8.86 5.02
CA ASN A 9 -3.37 10.08 4.48
C ASN A 9 -4.90 9.96 4.29
N PRO A 10 -5.70 10.97 4.70
CA PRO A 10 -7.14 10.97 4.45
C PRO A 10 -7.50 10.97 2.95
N ASN A 11 -6.59 11.41 2.08
CA ASN A 11 -6.72 11.25 0.64
C ASN A 11 -5.99 9.98 0.20
N TRP A 12 -6.76 8.96 -0.22
CA TRP A 12 -6.25 7.67 -0.65
C TRP A 12 -5.26 7.77 -1.82
N GLU A 13 -5.45 8.69 -2.77
CA GLU A 13 -4.55 8.89 -3.90
C GLU A 13 -3.18 9.34 -3.40
N THR A 14 -3.16 10.25 -2.43
CA THR A 14 -1.92 10.74 -1.83
C THR A 14 -1.20 9.65 -1.04
N ALA A 15 -1.94 8.77 -0.34
CA ALA A 15 -1.37 7.60 0.32
C ALA A 15 -0.72 6.64 -0.71
N VAL A 16 -1.42 6.33 -1.80
CA VAL A 16 -0.91 5.47 -2.89
C VAL A 16 0.38 6.04 -3.49
N GLN A 17 0.36 7.32 -3.89
CA GLN A 17 1.55 7.97 -4.47
C GLN A 17 2.74 7.95 -3.50
N SER A 18 2.49 8.17 -2.22
CA SER A 18 3.53 8.10 -1.18
C SER A 18 4.12 6.69 -1.06
N CYS A 19 3.29 5.64 -1.16
CA CYS A 19 3.75 4.26 -1.14
C CYS A 19 4.54 3.89 -2.40
N VAL A 20 4.02 4.20 -3.59
CA VAL A 20 4.69 3.91 -4.87
C VAL A 20 6.07 4.55 -4.92
N LYS A 21 6.20 5.81 -4.46
CA LYS A 21 7.49 6.50 -4.40
C LYS A 21 8.52 5.75 -3.55
N GLN A 22 8.13 5.19 -2.41
CA GLN A 22 9.01 4.46 -1.49
C GLN A 22 9.54 3.14 -2.09
N ILE A 23 8.76 2.45 -2.92
CA ILE A 23 9.15 1.17 -3.55
C ILE A 23 9.60 1.32 -5.01
N SER A 24 9.60 2.54 -5.54
CA SER A 24 9.99 2.84 -6.92
C SER A 24 11.46 2.49 -7.20
N GLY A 25 11.73 2.09 -8.44
CA GLY A 25 13.06 1.71 -8.89
C GLY A 25 13.39 0.23 -8.68
N GLY A 26 14.47 -0.22 -9.33
CA GLY A 26 14.91 -1.61 -9.32
C GLY A 26 14.30 -2.47 -10.44
N LYS A 27 14.32 -3.78 -10.26
CA LYS A 27 13.79 -4.75 -11.24
C LYS A 27 12.25 -4.79 -11.19
N PRO A 28 11.59 -5.18 -12.29
CA PRO A 28 10.15 -5.43 -12.31
C PRO A 28 9.78 -6.51 -11.30
N ASP A 29 8.73 -6.25 -10.52
CA ASP A 29 8.12 -7.17 -9.57
C ASP A 29 6.86 -7.79 -10.23
N ASN A 30 6.43 -8.99 -9.81
CA ASN A 30 5.30 -9.72 -10.43
C ASN A 30 4.16 -10.07 -9.45
N PHE A 31 4.31 -9.72 -8.17
CA PHE A 31 3.35 -10.05 -7.12
C PHE A 31 3.40 -9.02 -5.99
N GLY A 32 2.23 -8.59 -5.50
CA GLY A 32 2.09 -7.56 -4.47
C GLY A 32 1.21 -7.98 -3.29
N PHE A 33 1.46 -7.36 -2.14
CA PHE A 33 0.60 -7.42 -0.96
C PHE A 33 0.03 -6.03 -0.69
N LEU A 34 -1.27 -5.91 -0.50
CA LEU A 34 -1.94 -4.64 -0.18
C LEU A 34 -2.83 -4.79 1.05
N TYR A 35 -2.51 -4.05 2.09
CA TYR A 35 -3.37 -3.95 3.27
C TYR A 35 -3.80 -2.50 3.44
N ILE A 36 -5.07 -2.28 3.73
CA ILE A 36 -5.62 -0.96 4.05
C ILE A 36 -6.45 -1.02 5.32
N THR A 37 -6.55 0.10 6.02
CA THR A 37 -7.39 0.23 7.20
C THR A 37 -8.85 0.46 6.82
N GLU A 38 -9.76 0.23 7.77
CA GLU A 38 -11.21 0.41 7.58
C GLU A 38 -11.62 1.81 7.04
N PRO A 39 -11.01 2.94 7.47
CA PRO A 39 -11.33 4.26 6.90
C PRO A 39 -11.11 4.40 5.40
N LEU A 40 -10.25 3.58 4.79
CA LEU A 40 -10.00 3.56 3.35
C LEU A 40 -10.74 2.42 2.62
N SER A 41 -11.50 1.59 3.32
CA SER A 41 -12.14 0.38 2.78
C SER A 41 -13.05 0.65 1.58
N SER A 42 -13.77 1.76 1.57
CA SER A 42 -14.64 2.19 0.47
C SER A 42 -13.87 2.54 -0.82
N HIS A 43 -12.55 2.71 -0.72
CA HIS A 43 -11.65 3.00 -1.82
C HIS A 43 -10.79 1.80 -2.24
N LEU A 44 -11.03 0.60 -1.69
CA LEU A 44 -10.17 -0.57 -1.90
C LEU A 44 -9.94 -0.88 -3.39
N GLU A 45 -11.00 -0.87 -4.20
CA GLU A 45 -10.91 -1.16 -5.63
C GLU A 45 -10.07 -0.11 -6.35
N GLN A 46 -10.31 1.18 -6.09
CA GLN A 46 -9.57 2.29 -6.68
C GLN A 46 -8.09 2.28 -6.27
N VAL A 47 -7.81 2.00 -4.99
CA VAL A 47 -6.45 1.87 -4.47
C VAL A 47 -5.72 0.72 -5.15
N LEU A 48 -6.35 -0.46 -5.25
CA LEU A 48 -5.76 -1.62 -5.90
C LEU A 48 -5.47 -1.36 -7.39
N ASP A 49 -6.43 -0.77 -8.11
CA ASP A 49 -6.26 -0.44 -9.52
C ASP A 49 -5.16 0.60 -9.73
N ALA A 50 -5.04 1.60 -8.87
CA ALA A 50 -3.96 2.56 -8.91
C ALA A 50 -2.60 1.88 -8.68
N PHE A 51 -2.49 0.94 -7.74
CA PHE A 51 -1.24 0.19 -7.55
C PHE A 51 -0.90 -0.67 -8.77
N ARG A 52 -1.86 -1.36 -9.39
CA ARG A 52 -1.63 -2.11 -10.63
C ARG A 52 -1.11 -1.21 -11.74
N GLN A 53 -1.75 -0.06 -11.96
CA GLN A 53 -1.37 0.89 -13.01
C GLN A 53 0.02 1.50 -12.78
N LEU A 54 0.31 1.92 -11.54
CA LEU A 54 1.55 2.63 -11.22
C LEU A 54 2.77 1.72 -11.06
N THR A 55 2.57 0.46 -10.66
CA THR A 55 3.66 -0.50 -10.46
C THR A 55 3.83 -1.49 -11.61
N GLY A 56 2.79 -1.71 -12.41
CA GLY A 56 2.76 -2.77 -13.43
C GLY A 56 2.57 -4.18 -12.87
N ILE A 57 2.36 -4.34 -11.55
CA ILE A 57 2.15 -5.65 -10.91
C ILE A 57 0.69 -6.08 -11.11
N GLU A 58 0.47 -7.25 -11.72
CA GLU A 58 -0.87 -7.76 -12.01
C GLU A 58 -1.51 -8.44 -10.78
N HIS A 59 -0.75 -9.30 -10.11
CA HIS A 59 -1.24 -10.18 -9.06
C HIS A 59 -1.09 -9.54 -7.68
N TRP A 60 -2.19 -9.46 -6.95
CA TRP A 60 -2.25 -8.88 -5.61
C TRP A 60 -3.08 -9.74 -4.68
N VAL A 61 -2.65 -9.81 -3.42
CA VAL A 61 -3.44 -10.37 -2.31
C VAL A 61 -3.41 -9.41 -1.14
N GLY A 62 -4.38 -9.52 -0.25
CA GLY A 62 -4.51 -8.56 0.84
C GLY A 62 -5.88 -8.54 1.48
N SER A 63 -6.10 -7.56 2.35
CA SER A 63 -7.38 -7.37 3.01
C SER A 63 -7.51 -5.97 3.60
N VAL A 64 -8.74 -5.65 4.03
CA VAL A 64 -9.00 -4.55 4.95
C VAL A 64 -8.80 -5.07 6.37
N GLY A 65 -8.05 -4.34 7.19
CA GLY A 65 -7.84 -4.68 8.60
C GLY A 65 -8.22 -3.53 9.54
N MET A 66 -8.64 -3.84 10.76
CA MET A 66 -8.81 -2.82 11.81
C MET A 66 -7.48 -2.15 12.19
N GLY A 67 -6.38 -2.89 12.07
CA GLY A 67 -5.05 -2.35 12.20
C GLY A 67 -4.00 -3.08 11.37
N ILE A 68 -2.93 -2.36 11.04
CA ILE A 68 -1.85 -2.83 10.16
C ILE A 68 -0.51 -2.52 10.82
N CYS A 69 0.28 -3.55 11.08
CA CYS A 69 1.68 -3.41 11.45
C CYS A 69 2.54 -3.31 10.20
N THR A 70 3.42 -2.32 10.16
CA THR A 70 4.26 -2.04 8.99
C THR A 70 5.73 -2.06 9.38
N ASN A 71 6.55 -2.53 8.44
CA ASN A 71 7.99 -2.35 8.47
C ASN A 71 8.46 -2.00 7.05
N ASN A 72 9.46 -1.13 6.96
CA ASN A 72 10.26 -0.93 5.76
C ASN A 72 11.74 -0.81 6.15
N GLN A 73 12.62 -0.61 5.18
CA GLN A 73 14.07 -0.58 5.43
C GLN A 73 14.51 0.53 6.41
N SER A 74 13.69 1.57 6.63
CA SER A 74 14.08 2.76 7.38
C SER A 74 13.19 3.05 8.60
N ASN A 75 12.01 2.43 8.71
CA ASN A 75 11.08 2.64 9.82
C ASN A 75 10.11 1.45 9.98
N GLY A 76 9.47 1.36 11.16
CA GLY A 76 8.30 0.52 11.39
C GLY A 76 7.18 1.32 12.06
N GLY A 77 5.96 0.77 12.07
CA GLY A 77 4.82 1.44 12.69
C GLY A 77 3.59 0.56 12.76
N GLU A 78 2.53 1.13 13.32
CA GLU A 78 1.22 0.52 13.39
C GLU A 78 0.16 1.59 13.09
N TYR A 79 -0.86 1.21 12.33
CA TYR A 79 -2.02 2.04 12.04
C TYR A 79 -3.26 1.34 12.58
N PHE A 80 -4.10 2.05 13.31
CA PHE A 80 -5.38 1.56 13.83
C PHE A 80 -6.47 2.56 13.50
N ASP A 81 -7.46 2.15 12.71
CA ASP A 81 -8.59 3.02 12.31
C ASP A 81 -8.14 4.39 11.75
N GLU A 82 -7.05 4.38 10.99
CA GLU A 82 -6.41 5.58 10.44
C GLU A 82 -6.26 5.48 8.92
N PRO A 83 -6.65 6.51 8.14
CA PRO A 83 -6.43 6.53 6.69
C PRO A 83 -4.99 6.92 6.33
#